data_AF-A0A844DJV7-F1
#
_entry.id   AF-A0A844DJV7-F1
#
_cell.length_a   1.000
_cell.length_b   1.000
_cell.length_c   1.000
_cell.angle_alpha   90.00
_cell.angle_beta   90.00
_cell.angle_gamma   90.00
#
_symmetry.space_group_name_H-M   'P 1'
#
loop_
_entity.id
_entity.type
_entity.pdbx_description
1 polymer ?
#
loop_
_entity_poly.entity_id
_entity_poly.type
_entity_poly.pdbx_seq_one_letter_code
_entity_poly.pdbx_strand_id
1 'polypeptide(L)' 'DAEIFSFDNGTIHPCQYEDTDSYVITKTFVNNRQHFLNQLLNEET' A
#
# COMPACT_ATOMS: atom_id res chain seq x y z
N ASP A 1 -15.89 7.76 -17.52
CA ASP A 1 -14.94 7.56 -16.40
C ASP A 1 -15.12 6.19 -15.78
N ALA A 2 -14.07 5.66 -15.18
CA ALA A 2 -14.10 4.40 -14.42
C ALA A 2 -13.96 4.73 -12.93
N GLU A 3 -14.68 4.01 -12.08
CA GLU A 3 -14.66 4.16 -10.62
C GLU A 3 -14.04 2.94 -9.96
N ILE A 4 -13.29 3.15 -8.88
CA ILE A 4 -12.75 2.08 -8.03
C ILE A 4 -13.61 2.02 -6.77
N PHE A 5 -14.02 0.80 -6.39
CA PHE A 5 -14.77 0.54 -5.17
C PHE A 5 -13.93 -0.29 -4.20
N SER A 6 -13.80 0.19 -2.95
CA SER A 6 -13.30 -0.61 -1.84
C SER A 6 -14.44 -1.44 -1.24
N PHE A 7 -14.10 -2.65 -0.82
CA PHE A 7 -14.99 -3.59 -0.12
C PHE A 7 -14.61 -3.75 1.35
N ASP A 8 -13.70 -2.91 1.84
CA ASP A 8 -13.16 -2.98 3.19
C ASP A 8 -14.15 -2.41 4.21
N ASN A 9 -13.87 -2.64 5.49
CA ASN A 9 -14.63 -2.09 6.62
C ASN A 9 -16.13 -2.45 6.63
N GLY A 10 -16.52 -3.51 5.91
CA GLY A 10 -17.89 -4.00 5.86
C GLY A 10 -18.85 -3.16 5.00
N THR A 11 -18.34 -2.19 4.24
CA THR A 11 -19.16 -1.32 3.37
C THR A 11 -18.50 -1.10 2.02
N ILE A 12 -19.26 -1.29 0.95
CA ILE A 12 -18.82 -0.95 -0.40
C ILE A 12 -18.90 0.57 -0.58
N HIS A 13 -17.78 1.20 -0.96
CA HIS A 13 -17.72 2.64 -1.17
C HIS A 13 -16.69 2.99 -2.26
N PRO A 14 -16.89 4.09 -3.01
CA PRO A 14 -15.91 4.54 -3.99
C PRO A 14 -14.64 5.05 -3.28
N CYS A 15 -13.47 4.81 -3.88
CA CYS A 15 -12.18 5.31 -3.41
C CYS A 15 -11.30 5.78 -4.57
N GLN A 16 -10.25 6.55 -4.27
CA GLN A 16 -9.23 6.88 -5.26
C GLN A 16 -8.25 5.72 -5.44
N TYR A 17 -7.55 5.69 -6.56
CA TYR A 17 -6.49 4.70 -6.79
C TYR A 17 -5.40 4.78 -5.72
N GLU A 18 -5.07 6.00 -5.30
CA GLU A 18 -4.09 6.32 -4.27
C GLU A 18 -4.48 5.82 -2.88
N ASP A 19 -5.78 5.57 -2.66
CA ASP A 19 -6.29 5.04 -1.39
C ASP A 19 -6.21 3.51 -1.34
N THR A 20 -5.88 2.83 -2.45
CA THR A 20 -5.78 1.37 -2.48
C THR A 20 -4.55 0.87 -1.73
N ASP A 21 -4.69 -0.22 -0.98
CA ASP A 21 -3.58 -0.88 -0.28
C ASP A 21 -2.40 -1.18 -1.22
N SER A 22 -2.69 -1.66 -2.43
CA SER A 22 -1.68 -1.92 -3.47
C SER A 22 -0.83 -0.69 -3.77
N TYR A 23 -1.46 0.48 -3.92
CA TYR A 23 -0.75 1.73 -4.15
C TYR A 23 0.03 2.16 -2.90
N VAL A 24 -0.63 2.19 -1.74
CA VAL A 24 -0.05 2.67 -0.48
C VAL A 24 1.17 1.83 -0.10
N ILE A 25 1.06 0.51 -0.12
CA ILE A 25 2.15 -0.43 0.20
C ILE A 25 3.30 -0.25 -0.78
N THR A 26 3.03 -0.25 -2.08
CA THR A 26 4.08 -0.16 -3.10
C THR A 26 4.80 1.18 -3.03
N LYS A 27 4.07 2.30 -2.93
CA LYS A 27 4.65 3.64 -2.79
C LYS A 27 5.50 3.76 -1.53
N THR A 28 5.00 3.26 -0.40
CA THR A 28 5.70 3.28 0.89
C THR A 28 6.99 2.48 0.82
N PHE A 29 6.94 1.27 0.23
CA PHE A 29 8.11 0.43 0.02
C PHE A 29 9.13 1.11 -0.90
N VAL A 30 8.72 1.64 -2.05
CA VAL A 30 9.63 2.30 -2.99
C VAL A 30 10.32 3.51 -2.34
N ASN A 31 9.60 4.30 -1.56
CA ASN A 31 10.14 5.50 -0.91
C ASN A 31 11.15 5.20 0.21
N ASN A 32 11.02 4.06 0.89
CA ASN A 32 11.89 3.66 2.00
C ASN A 32 12.52 2.28 1.77
N ARG A 33 12.85 1.97 0.51
CA ARG A 33 13.21 0.61 0.06
C ARG A 33 14.30 -0.03 0.90
N GLN A 34 15.39 0.69 1.16
CA GLN A 34 16.53 0.12 1.88
C GLN A 34 16.16 -0.28 3.31
N HIS A 35 15.38 0.55 4.00
CA HIS A 35 14.93 0.27 5.36
C HIS A 35 14.04 -0.98 5.40
N PHE A 36 13.06 -1.07 4.51
CA PHE A 36 12.20 -2.26 4.43
C PHE A 36 12.96 -3.53 4.03
N LEU A 37 13.91 -3.43 3.10
CA LEU A 37 14.75 -4.58 2.74
C LEU A 37 15.59 -5.05 3.94
N ASN A 38 16.22 -4.12 4.66
CA ASN A 38 17.00 -4.46 5.85
C ASN A 38 16.15 -5.18 6.91
N GLN A 39 14.92 -4.71 7.15
CA GLN A 39 14.00 -5.38 8.09
C GLN A 39 13.57 -6.76 7.59
N LEU A 40 13.16 -6.88 6.33
CA LEU A 40 12.69 -8.15 5.75
C LEU A 40 13.80 -9.22 5.71
N LEU A 41 15.05 -8.80 5.53
CA LEU A 41 16.21 -9.68 5.48
C LEU A 41 16.89 -9.88 6.84
N ASN A 42 16.38 -9.25 7.92
CA ASN A 42 16.98 -9.22 9.26
C ASN A 42 18.45 -8.74 9.26
N GLU A 43 18.74 -7.73 8.44
CA GLU A 43 20.07 -7.12 8.31
C GLU A 43 20.27 -5.94 9.27
N GLU A 44 19.26 -5.56 10.06
CA GLU A 44 19.44 -4.63 11.19
C GLU A 44 20.29 -5.31 12.28
N THR A 45 21.54 -4.87 12.41
CA THR A 45 22.54 -5.35 13.39
C THR A 45 22.64 -4.41 14.59
#